data_AF-A0A7C7PMC9-F1
#
_entry.id   AF-A0A7C7PMC9-F1
#
_cell.length_a   1.000
_cell.length_b   1.000
_cell.length_c   1.000
_cell.angle_alpha   90.00
_cell.angle_beta   90.00
_cell.angle_gamma   90.00
#
_symmetry.space_group_name_H-M   'P 1'
#
loop_
_entity.id
_entity.type
_entity.pdbx_description
1 polymer ?
#
loop_
_entity_poly.entity_id
_entity_poly.type
_entity_poly.pdbx_seq_one_letter_code
_entity_poly.pdbx_strand_id
1 'polypeptide(L)'
;MDLPINGLGYLHSDNPDSAEEQAQELIDSNAGTITWRVEVLEDGEAVASEGIDLGVSVVTHELVSVQEFKLDPLQESVYSFATLVGCFSLLLIIPLMVYFSAMYKAKRDERVRMETPEAES
;
A
#
# COMPACT_ATOMS: atom_id res chain seq x y z
N MET A 1 0.54 1.46 21.85
CA MET A 1 0.88 1.84 20.46
C MET A 1 1.18 3.33 20.50
N ASP A 2 2.33 3.77 20.02
CA ASP A 2 2.61 5.20 19.83
C ASP A 2 1.67 5.76 18.77
N LEU A 3 1.26 7.03 18.91
CA LEU A 3 0.53 7.68 17.83
C LEU A 3 1.38 7.68 16.55
N PRO A 4 0.80 7.33 15.40
CA PRO A 4 1.50 7.44 14.13
C PRO A 4 1.83 8.91 13.87
N ILE A 5 3.13 9.22 13.79
CA ILE A 5 3.67 10.57 13.53
C ILE A 5 3.13 11.17 12.22
N ASN A 6 2.62 10.34 11.30
CA ASN A 6 2.05 10.75 10.02
C ASN A 6 0.56 11.15 10.09
N GLY A 7 -0.07 11.15 11.27
CA GLY A 7 -1.47 11.57 11.46
C GLY A 7 -2.54 10.57 10.97
N LEU A 8 -2.14 9.35 10.59
CA LEU A 8 -3.05 8.27 10.16
C LEU A 8 -2.75 6.98 10.93
N GLY A 9 -3.75 6.44 11.61
CA GLY A 9 -3.67 5.19 12.37
C GLY A 9 -4.77 4.20 12.01
N TYR A 10 -4.59 2.95 12.43
CA TYR A 10 -5.60 1.90 12.29
C TYR A 10 -5.81 1.22 13.64
N LEU A 11 -7.06 0.87 13.91
CA LEU A 11 -7.47 0.07 15.05
C LEU A 11 -8.57 -0.90 14.62
N HIS A 12 -8.80 -1.92 15.44
CA HIS A 12 -9.88 -2.87 15.22
C HIS A 12 -10.96 -2.66 16.28
N SER A 13 -12.22 -2.67 15.86
CA SER A 13 -13.36 -2.48 16.75
C SER A 13 -14.60 -3.17 16.19
N ASP A 14 -15.52 -3.57 17.06
CA ASP A 14 -16.72 -4.33 16.70
C ASP A 14 -17.82 -3.46 16.05
N ASN A 15 -17.85 -2.16 16.39
CA ASN A 15 -18.84 -1.21 15.90
C ASN A 15 -18.23 0.21 15.81
N PRO A 16 -18.84 1.13 15.05
CA PRO A 16 -18.30 2.48 14.86
C PRO A 16 -18.20 3.27 16.17
N ASP A 17 -19.17 3.12 17.08
CA ASP A 17 -19.16 3.85 18.35
C ASP A 17 -17.95 3.44 19.23
N SER A 18 -17.69 2.14 19.32
CA SER A 18 -16.52 1.61 20.03
C SER A 18 -15.21 1.90 19.30
N ALA A 19 -15.24 2.14 17.99
CA ALA A 19 -14.07 2.55 17.22
C ALA A 19 -13.69 4.01 17.51
N GLU A 20 -14.69 4.88 17.60
CA GLU A 20 -14.53 6.28 17.97
C GLU A 20 -13.97 6.41 19.40
N GLU A 21 -14.55 5.67 20.36
CA GLU A 21 -14.10 5.67 21.76
C GLU A 21 -12.64 5.21 21.89
N GLN A 22 -12.28 4.10 21.23
CA GLN A 22 -10.90 3.59 21.25
C GLN A 22 -9.91 4.52 20.53
N ALA A 23 -10.34 5.17 19.44
CA ALA A 23 -9.51 6.18 18.77
C ALA A 23 -9.25 7.37 19.68
N GLN A 24 -10.28 7.84 20.39
CA GLN A 24 -10.16 8.95 21.33
C GLN A 24 -9.24 8.59 22.50
N GLU A 25 -9.41 7.40 23.10
CA GLU A 25 -8.55 6.93 24.19
C GLU A 25 -7.07 6.82 23.77
N LEU A 26 -6.80 6.39 22.53
CA LEU A 26 -5.44 6.37 21.99
C LEU A 26 -4.83 7.78 21.91
N ILE A 27 -5.58 8.79 21.46
CA ILE A 27 -5.09 10.17 21.41
C ILE A 27 -4.88 10.72 22.82
N ASP A 28 -5.87 10.54 23.70
CA ASP A 28 -5.85 11.09 25.05
C ASP A 28 -4.74 10.48 25.91
N SER A 29 -4.51 9.17 25.79
CA SER A 29 -3.43 8.49 26.52
C SER A 29 -2.03 8.96 26.12
N ASN A 30 -1.89 9.56 24.94
CA ASN A 30 -0.65 10.13 24.44
C ASN A 30 -0.60 11.66 24.54
N ALA A 31 -1.65 12.30 25.05
CA ALA A 31 -1.67 13.72 25.33
C ALA A 31 -0.77 14.02 26.54
N GLY A 32 0.50 14.35 26.26
CA GLY A 32 1.47 14.77 27.27
C GLY A 32 1.43 16.27 27.55
N THR A 33 1.63 16.67 28.81
CA THR A 33 1.91 18.08 29.14
C THR A 33 3.38 18.39 28.85
N ILE A 34 3.64 19.34 27.95
CA ILE A 34 4.99 19.83 27.65
C ILE A 34 5.13 21.25 28.21
N THR A 35 6.04 21.44 29.15
CA THR A 35 6.35 22.75 29.75
C THR A 35 7.54 23.38 29.04
N TRP A 36 7.34 24.56 28.45
CA TRP A 36 8.39 25.35 27.82
C TRP A 36 8.83 26.50 28.74
N ARG A 37 10.14 26.76 28.79
CA ARG A 37 10.71 27.93 29.45
C ARG A 37 11.49 28.73 28.43
N VAL A 38 11.12 30.00 28.26
CA VAL A 38 11.74 30.91 27.30
C VAL A 38 12.43 32.02 28.09
N GLU A 39 13.70 32.26 27.77
CA GLU A 39 14.52 33.33 28.35
C GLU A 39 15.03 34.21 27.20
N VAL A 40 14.93 35.53 27.37
CA VAL A 40 15.41 36.52 26.40
C VAL A 40 16.67 37.16 26.96
N LEU A 41 17.77 37.07 26.20
CA LEU A 41 19.10 37.53 26.60
C LEU A 41 19.56 38.66 25.67
N GLU A 42 20.16 39.70 26.25
CA GLU A 42 20.89 40.75 25.54
C GLU A 42 22.29 40.83 26.15
N ASP A 43 23.33 40.73 25.32
CA ASP A 43 24.75 40.67 25.74
C ASP A 43 25.08 39.64 26.85
N GLY A 44 24.26 38.59 26.97
CA GLY A 44 24.44 37.50 27.94
C GLY A 44 23.75 37.73 29.29
N GLU A 45 23.03 38.84 29.46
CA GLU A 45 22.20 39.12 30.64
C GLU A 45 20.72 39.00 30.29
N ALA A 46 19.93 38.51 31.27
CA ALA A 46 18.48 38.39 31.11
C ALA A 46 17.84 39.78 31.06
N VAL A 47 17.09 40.05 29.99
CA VAL A 47 16.41 41.32 29.81
C VAL A 47 15.12 41.34 30.63
N ALA A 48 14.79 42.49 31.22
CA ALA A 48 13.51 42.69 31.87
C ALA A 48 12.37 42.47 30.87
N SER A 49 11.28 41.83 31.30
CA SER A 49 10.13 41.51 30.43
C SER A 49 9.34 42.73 29.94
N GLU A 50 9.71 43.93 30.37
CA GLU A 50 9.01 45.17 30.08
C GLU A 50 9.21 45.57 28.60
N GLY A 51 8.14 45.53 27.82
CA GLY A 51 8.17 45.88 26.39
C GLY A 51 8.48 44.73 25.43
N ILE A 52 8.67 43.51 25.92
CA ILE A 52 8.86 42.32 25.08
C ILE A 52 7.50 41.70 24.74
N ASP A 53 7.22 41.53 23.44
CA ASP A 53 6.06 40.78 22.95
C ASP A 53 6.49 39.40 22.43
N LEU A 54 5.95 38.34 23.02
CA LEU A 54 6.27 36.95 22.69
C LEU A 54 5.05 36.27 22.09
N GLY A 55 5.15 35.91 20.81
CA GLY A 55 4.17 35.06 20.13
C GLY A 55 4.60 33.60 20.14
N VAL A 56 3.68 32.70 20.49
CA VAL A 56 3.89 31.24 20.34
C VAL A 56 2.86 30.68 19.37
N SER A 57 3.28 29.78 18.49
CA SER A 57 2.40 29.00 17.62
C SER A 57 2.58 27.53 17.96
N VAL A 58 1.48 26.86 18.29
CA VAL A 58 1.48 25.44 18.67
C VAL A 58 0.59 24.67 17.69
N VAL A 59 1.02 23.47 17.31
CA VAL A 59 0.22 22.53 16.51
C VAL A 59 -0.29 21.44 17.43
N THR A 60 -1.60 21.31 17.53
CA THR A 60 -2.28 20.24 18.27
C THR A 60 -2.86 19.23 17.28
N HIS A 61 -2.81 17.94 17.64
CA HIS A 61 -3.48 16.89 16.88
C HIS A 61 -4.80 16.58 17.58
N GLU A 62 -5.89 16.63 16.83
CA GLU A 62 -7.23 16.27 17.30
C GLU A 62 -7.79 15.12 16.45
N LEU A 63 -8.68 14.32 17.02
CA LEU A 63 -9.39 13.30 16.26
C LEU A 63 -10.28 13.99 15.23
N VAL A 64 -10.00 13.79 13.94
CA VAL A 64 -10.81 14.37 12.86
C VAL A 64 -11.99 13.48 12.50
N SER A 65 -11.75 12.18 12.32
CA SER A 65 -12.79 11.22 11.95
C SER A 65 -12.29 9.78 12.10
N VAL A 66 -13.20 8.89 12.48
CA VAL A 66 -13.02 7.44 12.30
C VAL A 66 -13.85 6.97 11.10
N GLN A 67 -13.21 6.22 10.20
CA GLN A 67 -13.87 5.67 9.01
C GLN A 67 -13.63 4.16 8.94
N GLU A 68 -14.71 3.43 8.67
CA GLU A 68 -14.63 1.99 8.43
C GLU A 68 -13.79 1.73 7.17
N PHE A 69 -12.78 0.88 7.30
CA PHE A 69 -12.01 0.42 6.16
C PHE A 69 -12.88 -0.52 5.30
N LYS A 70 -13.28 -0.05 4.13
CA LYS A 70 -14.07 -0.83 3.17
C LYS A 70 -13.21 -1.26 2.00
N LEU A 71 -13.13 -2.56 1.78
CA LEU A 71 -12.61 -3.14 0.55
C LEU A 71 -13.76 -3.22 -0.46
N ASP A 72 -13.55 -2.70 -1.67
CA ASP A 72 -14.55 -2.80 -2.74
C ASP A 72 -14.51 -4.24 -3.32
N PRO A 73 -15.54 -5.06 -3.09
CA PRO A 73 -15.54 -6.46 -3.52
C PRO A 73 -15.49 -6.61 -5.04
N LEU A 74 -15.96 -5.62 -5.80
CA LEU A 74 -15.86 -5.64 -7.27
C LEU A 74 -14.41 -5.44 -7.70
N GLN A 75 -13.70 -4.50 -7.08
CA GLN A 75 -12.30 -4.24 -7.42
C GLN A 75 -11.40 -5.42 -7.02
N GLU A 76 -11.60 -6.00 -5.83
CA GLU A 76 -10.84 -7.18 -5.41
C GLU A 76 -11.13 -8.43 -6.25
N SER A 77 -12.40 -8.64 -6.62
CA SER A 77 -12.78 -9.79 -7.46
C SER A 77 -12.20 -9.68 -8.87
N VAL A 78 -12.05 -8.47 -9.44
CA VAL A 78 -11.37 -8.26 -10.73
C VAL A 78 -9.91 -8.69 -10.67
N TYR A 79 -9.17 -8.38 -9.59
CA TYR A 79 -7.78 -8.82 -9.43
C TYR A 79 -7.67 -10.35 -9.30
N SER A 80 -8.56 -10.96 -8.52
CA SER A 80 -8.64 -12.41 -8.38
C SER A 80 -8.97 -13.10 -9.71
N PHE A 81 -9.95 -12.57 -10.44
CA PHE A 81 -10.35 -13.06 -11.76
C PHE A 81 -9.23 -12.92 -12.80
N ALA A 82 -8.55 -11.78 -12.82
CA ALA A 82 -7.41 -11.55 -13.73
C ALA A 82 -6.28 -12.56 -13.49
N THR A 83 -6.00 -12.86 -12.22
CA THR A 83 -5.00 -13.88 -11.84
C THR A 83 -5.43 -15.27 -12.31
N LEU A 84 -6.69 -15.64 -12.10
CA LEU A 84 -7.24 -16.92 -12.53
C LEU A 84 -7.17 -17.09 -14.06
N VAL A 85 -7.65 -16.10 -14.81
CA VAL A 85 -7.61 -16.10 -16.28
C VAL A 85 -6.17 -16.15 -16.78
N GLY A 86 -5.25 -15.40 -16.16
CA GLY A 86 -3.84 -15.42 -16.49
C GLY A 86 -3.21 -16.81 -16.33
N CYS A 87 -3.37 -17.42 -15.16
CA CYS A 87 -2.86 -18.76 -14.88
C CYS A 87 -3.45 -19.82 -15.83
N PHE A 88 -4.76 -19.78 -16.05
CA PHE A 88 -5.42 -20.74 -16.94
C PHE A 88 -5.00 -20.55 -18.41
N SER A 89 -4.83 -19.31 -18.86
CA SER A 89 -4.36 -19.00 -20.21
C SER A 89 -2.95 -19.54 -20.43
N LEU A 90 -2.05 -19.41 -19.46
CA LEU A 90 -0.69 -19.96 -19.55
C LEU A 90 -0.71 -21.48 -19.67
N LEU A 91 -1.57 -22.17 -18.89
CA LEU A 91 -1.72 -23.62 -18.96
C LEU A 91 -2.24 -24.11 -20.31
N LEU A 92 -3.00 -23.30 -21.04
CA LEU A 92 -3.49 -23.68 -22.38
C LEU A 92 -2.54 -23.26 -23.51
N ILE A 93 -2.00 -22.05 -23.46
CA ILE A 93 -1.20 -21.48 -24.56
C ILE A 93 0.13 -22.24 -24.69
N ILE A 94 0.79 -22.58 -23.59
CA ILE A 94 2.11 -23.24 -23.64
C ILE A 94 2.03 -24.62 -24.32
N PRO A 95 1.15 -25.56 -23.90
CA PRO A 95 1.03 -26.86 -24.57
C PRO A 95 0.57 -26.75 -26.02
N LEU A 96 -0.32 -25.80 -26.31
CA LEU A 96 -0.83 -25.59 -27.66
C LEU A 96 0.28 -25.12 -28.61
N MET A 97 1.14 -24.19 -28.17
CA MET A 97 2.30 -23.75 -28.95
C MET A 97 3.27 -24.90 -29.23
N VAL A 98 3.56 -25.74 -28.23
CA VAL A 98 4.41 -26.92 -28.41
C VAL A 98 3.79 -27.90 -29.42
N TYR A 99 2.49 -28.20 -29.27
CA TYR A 99 1.76 -29.10 -30.17
C TYR A 99 1.80 -28.60 -31.63
N PHE A 100 1.47 -27.32 -31.87
CA PHE A 100 1.49 -26.77 -33.22
C PHE A 100 2.90 -26.70 -33.82
N SER A 101 3.92 -26.43 -33.00
CA SER A 101 5.31 -26.44 -33.44
C SER A 101 5.74 -27.83 -33.89
N ALA A 102 5.38 -28.88 -33.13
CA ALA A 102 5.65 -30.26 -33.49
C ALA A 102 4.92 -30.68 -34.78
N MET A 103 3.65 -30.34 -34.91
CA MET A 103 2.86 -30.61 -36.13
C MET A 103 3.41 -29.91 -37.36
N TYR A 104 3.83 -28.64 -37.22
CA TYR A 104 4.44 -27.90 -38.33
C TYR A 104 5.77 -28.53 -38.76
N LYS A 105 6.61 -28.93 -37.78
CA LYS A 105 7.86 -29.62 -38.06
C LYS A 105 7.63 -30.96 -38.77
N ALA A 106 6.68 -31.77 -38.29
CA ALA A 106 6.34 -33.05 -38.91
C ALA A 106 5.91 -32.87 -40.39
N LYS A 107 5.04 -31.90 -40.68
CA LYS A 107 4.62 -31.59 -42.05
C LYS A 107 5.76 -31.08 -42.93
N ARG A 108 6.69 -30.30 -42.36
CA ARG A 108 7.87 -29.81 -43.09
C ARG A 108 8.82 -30.96 -43.42
N ASP A 109 9.14 -31.79 -42.44
CA ASP A 109 10.06 -32.93 -42.61
C ASP A 109 9.48 -33.92 -43.64
N GLU A 110 8.17 -34.16 -43.60
CA GLU A 110 7.49 -35.00 -44.59
C GLU A 110 7.57 -34.43 -46.02
N ARG A 111 7.43 -33.11 -46.18
CA ARG A 111 7.60 -32.44 -47.48
C ARG A 111 9.04 -32.56 -47.99
N VAL A 112 10.04 -32.33 -47.14
CA VAL A 112 11.46 -32.44 -47.50
C VAL A 112 11.79 -33.87 -47.97
N ARG A 113 11.25 -34.90 -47.29
CA ARG A 113 11.40 -36.30 -47.69
C ARG A 113 10.75 -36.62 -49.05
N MET A 114 9.60 -36.02 -49.36
CA MET A 114 8.98 -36.18 -50.68
C MET A 114 9.77 -35.48 -51.80
N GLU A 115 10.39 -34.33 -51.50
CA GLU A 115 11.20 -33.56 -52.45
C GLU A 115 12.60 -34.14 -52.65
N THR A 116 13.13 -34.90 -51.69
CA THR A 116 14.41 -35.62 -51.80
C THR A 116 14.19 -37.11 -51.46
N PRO A 117 13.75 -37.94 -52.43
CA PRO A 117 13.67 -39.37 -52.23
C PRO A 117 15.07 -39.92 -51.91
N GLU A 118 15.20 -40.75 -50.87
CA GLU A 118 16.47 -41.41 -50.58
C GLU A 118 16.89 -42.24 -51.79
N ALA A 119 18.15 -42.11 -52.22
CA ALA A 119 18.70 -42.95 -53.27
C ALA A 119 18.77 -44.39 -52.74
N GLU A 120 17.99 -45.29 -53.33
CA GLU A 120 18.00 -46.72 -53.02
C GLU A 120 19.42 -47.27 -53.17
N SER A 121 19.98 -47.82 -52.08
CA SER A 121 21.23 -48.59 -52.06
C SER A 121 20.99 -49.98 -51.49
#